data_AF-A0A0D2XFF2-F1
#
_entry.id   AF-A0A0D2XFF2-F1
#
_cell.length_a   1.000
_cell.length_b   1.000
_cell.length_c   1.000
_cell.angle_alpha   90.00
_cell.angle_beta   90.00
_cell.angle_gamma   90.00
#
_symmetry.space_group_name_H-M   'P 1'
#
loop_
_entity.id
_entity.type
_entity.pdbx_description
1 polymer ?
#
loop_
_entity_poly.entity_id
_entity_poly.type
_entity_poly.pdbx_seq_one_letter_code
_entity_poly.pdbx_strand_id
1 'polypeptide(L)'
;QGRQPTPAAHLAVTCQYLRTKTECRGLQYFCEVAAPRLLGPKSPYFWTHLVMQLSESEPVVKHSLLAISSLYETQEAQKTPPAMPSLALQHYNSAIQGLKTTQSDVLALLGCILFTCIELLQSNNGTAIRHCAHGIAIMERCNNPWAREHLVPIFRRISVLPLLFGSDSTELSRSIVLGFVIPSKFDSLEDAQVMTDDIFKRLKRLCSLKKQGLHFDQDIEREYIKSLLERWQFLMKGLNV
;
A
#
# COMPACT_ATOMS: atom_id res chain seq x y z
N GLN A 1 15.20 -0.83 48.18
CA GLN A 1 13.88 -1.50 48.06
C GLN A 1 13.54 -1.57 46.56
N GLY A 2 13.88 -2.68 45.91
CA GLY A 2 13.62 -2.88 44.48
C GLY A 2 12.22 -3.44 44.27
N ARG A 3 11.35 -2.72 43.54
CA ARG A 3 10.10 -3.29 43.05
C ARG A 3 10.43 -4.41 42.07
N GLN A 4 10.09 -5.64 42.41
CA GLN A 4 10.06 -6.73 41.43
C GLN A 4 8.98 -6.43 40.38
N PRO A 5 9.28 -6.58 39.08
CA PRO A 5 8.26 -6.46 38.04
C PRO A 5 7.24 -7.60 38.17
N THR A 6 5.97 -7.31 37.88
CA THR A 6 4.89 -8.31 37.88
C THR A 6 5.12 -9.39 36.80
N PRO A 7 4.64 -10.63 37.00
CA PRO A 7 4.86 -11.75 36.06
C PRO A 7 4.34 -11.48 34.64
N ALA A 8 3.30 -10.65 34.51
CA ALA A 8 2.75 -10.20 33.23
C ALA A 8 3.71 -9.27 32.46
N ALA A 9 4.50 -8.46 33.15
CA ALA A 9 5.52 -7.62 32.53
C ALA A 9 6.71 -8.45 32.05
N HIS A 10 7.08 -9.51 32.77
CA HIS A 10 8.06 -10.47 32.29
C HIS A 10 7.57 -11.22 31.05
N LEU A 11 6.31 -11.65 30.99
CA LEU A 11 5.75 -12.32 29.80
C LEU A 11 5.65 -11.38 28.58
N ALA A 12 5.24 -10.12 28.77
CA ALA A 12 5.18 -9.13 27.69
C ALA A 12 6.58 -8.76 27.15
N VAL A 13 7.58 -8.62 28.04
CA VAL A 13 8.98 -8.33 27.67
C VAL A 13 9.67 -9.57 27.08
N THR A 14 9.31 -10.78 27.51
CA THR A 14 9.85 -12.04 26.95
C THR A 14 9.24 -12.36 25.58
N CYS A 15 7.97 -12.00 25.35
CA CYS A 15 7.33 -12.09 24.02
C CYS A 15 7.92 -11.10 23.00
N GLN A 16 8.49 -9.97 23.44
CA GLN A 16 9.22 -9.04 22.56
C GLN A 16 10.58 -9.59 22.10
N TYR A 17 11.15 -10.59 22.80
CA TYR A 17 12.51 -11.07 22.53
C TYR A 17 12.60 -12.47 21.89
N LEU A 18 11.52 -13.25 21.89
CA LEU A 18 11.48 -14.55 21.21
C LEU A 18 10.99 -14.39 19.76
N ARG A 19 11.68 -13.56 18.97
CA ARG A 19 11.54 -13.63 17.51
C ARG A 19 12.05 -15.00 17.09
N THR A 20 11.17 -15.84 16.56
CA THR A 20 11.60 -17.16 16.09
C THR A 20 12.58 -16.97 14.93
N LYS A 21 13.54 -17.89 14.75
CA LYS A 21 14.46 -17.83 13.58
C LYS A 21 13.69 -17.73 12.26
N THR A 22 12.52 -18.36 12.19
CA THR A 22 11.60 -18.30 11.04
C THR A 22 11.06 -16.89 10.82
N GLU A 23 10.65 -16.18 11.87
CA GLU A 23 10.20 -14.78 11.76
C GLU A 23 11.35 -13.85 11.35
N CYS A 24 12.56 -14.01 11.90
CA CYS A 24 13.73 -13.23 11.46
C CYS A 24 13.98 -13.40 9.96
N ARG A 25 14.02 -14.66 9.51
CA ARG A 25 14.24 -15.00 8.10
C ARG A 25 13.13 -14.44 7.21
N GLY A 26 11.87 -14.53 7.65
CA GLY A 26 10.73 -13.97 6.93
C GLY A 26 10.81 -12.46 6.77
N LEU A 27 11.13 -11.72 7.83
CA LEU A 27 11.30 -10.26 7.77
C LEU A 27 12.51 -9.85 6.92
N GLN A 28 13.61 -10.61 6.98
CA GLN A 28 14.75 -10.39 6.09
C GLN A 28 14.35 -10.60 4.62
N TYR A 29 13.66 -11.71 4.32
CA TYR A 29 13.16 -11.99 2.98
C TYR A 29 12.20 -10.90 2.49
N PHE A 30 11.35 -10.37 3.38
CA PHE A 30 10.52 -9.21 3.04
C PHE A 30 11.37 -8.04 2.55
N CYS A 31 12.35 -7.62 3.35
CA CYS A 31 13.17 -6.45 3.09
C CYS A 31 14.01 -6.61 1.80
N GLU A 32 14.60 -7.78 1.60
CA GLU A 32 15.55 -8.03 0.50
C GLU A 32 14.87 -8.42 -0.82
N VAL A 33 13.70 -9.06 -0.77
CA VAL A 33 13.06 -9.67 -1.95
C VAL A 33 11.65 -9.15 -2.20
N ALA A 34 10.76 -9.23 -1.20
CA ALA A 34 9.35 -8.88 -1.42
C ALA A 34 9.15 -7.37 -1.60
N ALA A 35 9.71 -6.56 -0.72
CA ALA A 35 9.59 -5.10 -0.72
C ALA A 35 10.03 -4.45 -2.04
N PRO A 36 11.19 -4.79 -2.63
CA PRO A 36 11.59 -4.27 -3.95
C PRO A 36 10.61 -4.62 -5.10
N ARG A 37 9.83 -5.68 -4.94
CA ARG A 37 8.87 -6.17 -5.95
C ARG A 37 7.44 -5.65 -5.72
N LEU A 38 7.10 -5.24 -4.51
CA LEU A 38 5.79 -4.68 -4.16
C LEU A 38 5.60 -3.29 -4.75
N LEU A 39 4.54 -3.09 -5.54
CA LEU A 39 4.16 -1.82 -6.18
C LEU A 39 5.25 -1.18 -7.08
N GLY A 40 6.31 -1.93 -7.41
CA GLY A 40 7.45 -1.49 -8.22
C GLY A 40 8.46 -0.62 -7.45
N PRO A 41 9.52 -0.11 -8.11
CA PRO A 41 10.58 0.70 -7.47
C PRO A 41 10.11 2.07 -6.93
N LYS A 42 8.79 2.29 -6.85
CA LYS A 42 8.19 3.54 -6.39
C LYS A 42 7.96 3.44 -4.88
N SER A 43 8.61 4.33 -4.12
CA SER A 43 8.66 4.36 -2.63
C SER A 43 9.43 3.21 -1.96
N PRO A 44 10.71 2.98 -2.31
CA PRO A 44 11.54 2.00 -1.62
C PRO A 44 11.67 2.31 -0.12
N TYR A 45 11.83 3.58 0.25
CA TYR A 45 11.91 4.02 1.64
C TYR A 45 10.72 3.58 2.49
N PHE A 46 9.50 3.67 1.95
CA PHE A 46 8.30 3.24 2.66
C PHE A 46 8.39 1.76 3.05
N TRP A 47 8.72 0.90 2.08
CA TRP A 47 8.72 -0.55 2.30
C TRP A 47 9.92 -1.05 3.09
N THR A 48 11.12 -0.60 2.74
CA THR A 48 12.36 -1.15 3.33
C THR A 48 12.75 -0.49 4.65
N HIS A 49 12.23 0.71 4.95
CA HIS A 49 12.54 1.42 6.19
C HIS A 49 11.31 1.61 7.06
N LEU A 50 10.30 2.37 6.61
CA LEU A 50 9.16 2.74 7.48
C LEU A 50 8.36 1.52 7.95
N VAL A 51 7.92 0.68 7.02
CA VAL A 51 7.11 -0.50 7.35
C VAL A 51 7.93 -1.52 8.15
N MET A 52 9.23 -1.66 7.85
CA MET A 52 10.15 -2.50 8.61
C MET A 52 10.32 -2.02 10.05
N GLN A 53 10.54 -0.71 10.27
CA GLN A 53 10.63 -0.13 11.61
C GLN A 53 9.33 -0.33 12.40
N LEU A 54 8.19 -0.12 11.76
CA LEU A 54 6.89 -0.34 12.39
C LEU A 54 6.64 -1.82 12.73
N SER A 55 7.22 -2.76 12.00
CA SER A 55 7.11 -4.19 12.31
C SER A 55 7.80 -4.59 13.64
N GLU A 56 8.72 -3.76 14.13
CA GLU A 56 9.39 -3.98 15.43
C GLU A 56 8.46 -3.69 16.60
N SER A 57 7.58 -2.69 16.48
CA SER A 57 6.67 -2.26 17.55
C SER A 57 5.23 -2.72 17.36
N GLU A 58 4.76 -2.89 16.12
CA GLU A 58 3.37 -3.14 15.79
C GLU A 58 3.14 -4.60 15.33
N PRO A 59 2.50 -5.46 16.15
CA PRO A 59 2.28 -6.87 15.81
C PRO A 59 1.48 -7.07 14.52
N VAL A 60 0.52 -6.18 14.24
CA VAL A 60 -0.29 -6.21 13.01
C VAL A 60 0.60 -6.06 11.77
N VAL A 61 1.54 -5.11 11.81
CA VAL A 61 2.49 -4.89 10.72
C VAL A 61 3.40 -6.11 10.58
N LYS A 62 4.00 -6.55 11.69
CA LYS A 62 4.88 -7.74 11.71
C LYS A 62 4.24 -8.96 11.06
N HIS A 63 3.04 -9.33 11.52
CA HIS A 63 2.34 -10.49 10.99
C HIS A 63 1.96 -10.33 9.52
N SER A 64 1.59 -9.13 9.10
CA SER A 64 1.32 -8.87 7.68
C SER A 64 2.56 -9.07 6.80
N LEU A 65 3.73 -8.59 7.24
CA LEU A 65 4.99 -8.76 6.51
C LEU A 65 5.40 -10.23 6.38
N LEU A 66 5.22 -11.00 7.46
CA LEU A 66 5.50 -12.43 7.47
C LEU A 66 4.55 -13.20 6.54
N ALA A 67 3.26 -12.82 6.51
CA ALA A 67 2.30 -13.40 5.58
C ALA A 67 2.67 -13.11 4.12
N ILE A 68 3.03 -11.86 3.80
CA ILE A 68 3.50 -11.46 2.47
C ILE A 68 4.75 -12.25 2.07
N SER A 69 5.72 -12.37 2.97
CA SER A 69 6.96 -13.10 2.71
C SER A 69 6.69 -14.57 2.40
N SER A 70 5.87 -15.23 3.23
CA SER A 70 5.51 -16.63 3.02
C SER A 70 4.75 -16.86 1.70
N LEU A 71 3.92 -15.90 1.28
CA LEU A 71 3.24 -15.94 -0.02
C LEU A 71 4.23 -15.81 -1.18
N TYR A 72 5.14 -14.84 -1.13
CA TYR A 72 6.16 -14.67 -2.18
C TYR A 72 7.08 -15.89 -2.29
N GLU A 73 7.60 -16.40 -1.16
CA GLU A 73 8.45 -17.59 -1.14
C GLU A 73 7.74 -18.79 -1.79
N THR A 74 6.44 -18.96 -1.50
CA THR A 74 5.67 -20.06 -2.08
C THR A 74 5.44 -19.87 -3.57
N GLN A 75 5.14 -18.66 -4.03
CA GLN A 75 4.97 -18.38 -5.46
C GLN A 75 6.26 -18.58 -6.26
N GLU A 76 7.43 -18.27 -5.67
CA GLU A 76 8.72 -18.54 -6.32
C GLU A 76 9.01 -20.04 -6.38
N ALA A 77 8.67 -20.79 -5.32
CA ALA A 77 8.92 -22.22 -5.24
C ALA A 77 7.94 -23.06 -6.08
N GLN A 78 6.69 -22.62 -6.24
CA GLN A 78 5.61 -23.37 -6.87
C GLN A 78 5.11 -22.65 -8.12
N LYS A 79 5.31 -23.25 -9.31
CA LYS A 79 4.88 -22.71 -10.62
C LYS A 79 3.35 -22.69 -10.84
N THR A 80 2.57 -23.12 -9.85
CA THR A 80 1.10 -23.20 -9.87
C THR A 80 0.56 -22.52 -8.61
N PRO A 81 -0.54 -21.74 -8.68
CA PRO A 81 -1.06 -21.02 -7.53
C PRO A 81 -1.69 -22.01 -6.54
N PRO A 82 -1.10 -22.26 -5.36
CA PRO A 82 -1.70 -23.14 -4.37
C PRO A 82 -2.67 -22.33 -3.52
N ALA A 83 -3.53 -23.03 -2.77
CA ALA A 83 -4.20 -22.45 -1.62
C ALA A 83 -3.16 -21.74 -0.71
N MET A 84 -3.59 -20.68 -0.03
CA MET A 84 -2.71 -19.91 0.87
C MET A 84 -1.93 -20.85 1.81
N PRO A 85 -0.59 -20.75 1.88
CA PRO A 85 0.22 -21.56 2.78
C PRO A 85 -0.27 -21.42 4.22
N SER A 86 -0.22 -22.52 4.98
CA SER A 86 -0.67 -22.52 6.39
C SER A 86 0.00 -21.44 7.23
N LEU A 87 1.30 -21.21 7.02
CA LEU A 87 2.05 -20.17 7.72
C LEU A 87 1.58 -18.76 7.34
N ALA A 88 1.36 -18.49 6.04
CA ALA A 88 0.82 -17.22 5.57
C ALA A 88 -0.58 -16.96 6.16
N LEU A 89 -1.43 -17.99 6.18
CA LEU A 89 -2.79 -17.90 6.73
C LEU A 89 -2.80 -17.62 8.23
N GLN A 90 -1.94 -18.28 9.00
CA GLN A 90 -1.80 -18.04 10.44
C GLN A 90 -1.41 -16.59 10.73
N HIS A 91 -0.39 -16.09 10.04
CA HIS A 91 0.03 -14.71 10.20
C HIS A 91 -1.01 -13.71 9.72
N TYR A 92 -1.68 -13.96 8.59
CA TYR A 92 -2.72 -13.07 8.10
C TYR A 92 -3.91 -12.98 9.07
N ASN A 93 -4.38 -14.11 9.60
CA ASN A 93 -5.44 -14.14 10.61
C ASN A 93 -5.04 -13.41 11.89
N SER A 94 -3.80 -13.57 12.33
CA SER A 94 -3.26 -12.85 13.50
C SER A 94 -3.26 -11.33 13.28
N ALA A 95 -2.87 -10.89 12.08
CA ALA A 95 -2.90 -9.48 11.71
C ALA A 95 -4.34 -8.92 11.67
N ILE A 96 -5.29 -9.66 11.09
CA ILE A 96 -6.72 -9.26 11.06
C ILE A 96 -7.26 -9.13 12.48
N GLN A 97 -6.95 -10.09 13.37
CA GLN A 97 -7.41 -10.04 14.74
C GLN A 97 -6.86 -8.83 15.50
N GLY A 98 -5.57 -8.53 15.35
CA GLY A 98 -4.96 -7.35 15.94
C GLY A 98 -5.51 -6.04 15.38
N LEU A 99 -5.87 -6.01 14.09
CA LEU A 99 -6.44 -4.81 13.49
C LEU A 99 -7.89 -4.57 13.93
N LYS A 100 -8.69 -5.61 14.16
CA LYS A 100 -10.08 -5.48 14.63
C LYS A 100 -10.23 -4.72 15.95
N THR A 101 -9.19 -4.74 16.79
CA THR A 101 -9.21 -4.10 18.11
C THR A 101 -8.47 -2.76 18.14
N THR A 102 -7.87 -2.33 17.03
CA THR A 102 -7.12 -1.07 16.98
C THR A 102 -8.05 0.14 17.04
N GLN A 103 -7.58 1.19 17.71
CA GLN A 103 -8.17 2.53 17.67
C GLN A 103 -7.28 3.53 16.90
N SER A 104 -6.14 3.06 16.36
CA SER A 104 -5.21 3.89 15.61
C SER A 104 -5.58 3.91 14.14
N ASP A 105 -6.00 5.07 13.64
CA ASP A 105 -6.23 5.29 12.22
C ASP A 105 -4.98 4.97 11.40
N VAL A 106 -3.79 5.30 11.91
CA VAL A 106 -2.51 5.02 11.24
C VAL A 106 -2.32 3.52 11.05
N LEU A 107 -2.58 2.73 12.10
CA LEU A 107 -2.45 1.27 12.02
C LEU A 107 -3.52 0.66 11.13
N ALA A 108 -4.76 1.19 11.16
CA ALA A 108 -5.83 0.80 10.26
C ALA A 108 -5.46 1.03 8.79
N LEU A 109 -4.89 2.20 8.48
CA LEU A 109 -4.42 2.55 7.14
C LEU A 109 -3.29 1.66 6.65
N LEU A 110 -2.29 1.39 7.50
CA LEU A 110 -1.22 0.43 7.21
C LEU A 110 -1.77 -0.98 6.98
N GLY A 111 -2.69 -1.42 7.83
CA GLY A 111 -3.40 -2.68 7.67
C GLY A 111 -4.11 -2.77 6.33
N CYS A 112 -4.84 -1.73 5.91
CA CYS A 112 -5.46 -1.69 4.58
C CYS A 112 -4.45 -1.86 3.45
N ILE A 113 -3.31 -1.16 3.49
CA ILE A 113 -2.25 -1.29 2.47
C ILE A 113 -1.69 -2.71 2.43
N LEU A 114 -1.32 -3.25 3.59
CA LEU A 114 -0.68 -4.57 3.68
C LEU A 114 -1.64 -5.70 3.32
N PHE A 115 -2.91 -5.59 3.71
CA PHE A 115 -3.94 -6.57 3.36
C PHE A 115 -4.29 -6.49 1.88
N THR A 116 -4.31 -5.29 1.28
CA THR A 116 -4.39 -5.16 -0.19
C THR A 116 -3.26 -5.95 -0.87
N CYS A 117 -2.01 -5.87 -0.39
CA CYS A 117 -0.91 -6.66 -0.96
C CYS A 117 -1.12 -8.18 -0.80
N ILE A 118 -1.55 -8.64 0.38
CA ILE A 118 -1.84 -10.06 0.66
C ILE A 118 -2.95 -10.59 -0.26
N GLU A 119 -4.03 -9.84 -0.44
CA GLU A 119 -5.14 -10.23 -1.30
C GLU A 119 -4.75 -10.24 -2.78
N LEU A 120 -3.90 -9.30 -3.23
CA LEU A 120 -3.37 -9.31 -4.60
C LEU A 120 -2.48 -10.52 -4.87
N LEU A 121 -1.62 -10.90 -3.91
CA LEU A 121 -0.80 -12.11 -4.03
C LEU A 121 -1.66 -13.37 -4.11
N GLN A 122 -2.84 -13.37 -3.51
CA GLN A 122 -3.80 -14.47 -3.60
C GLN A 122 -4.75 -14.35 -4.80
N SER A 123 -4.58 -13.35 -5.67
CA SER A 123 -5.50 -13.05 -6.78
C SER A 123 -6.95 -12.76 -6.36
N ASN A 124 -7.18 -12.38 -5.10
CA ASN A 124 -8.49 -11.98 -4.57
C ASN A 124 -8.72 -10.48 -4.79
N ASN A 125 -8.84 -10.11 -6.07
CA ASN A 125 -8.87 -8.70 -6.50
C ASN A 125 -10.04 -7.91 -5.89
N GLY A 126 -11.21 -8.55 -5.71
CA GLY A 126 -12.38 -7.90 -5.12
C GLY A 126 -12.14 -7.48 -3.67
N THR A 127 -11.52 -8.35 -2.87
CA THR A 127 -11.18 -8.04 -1.47
C THR A 127 -10.06 -7.01 -1.39
N ALA A 128 -9.06 -7.09 -2.28
CA ALA A 128 -8.00 -6.09 -2.39
C ALA A 128 -8.54 -4.68 -2.67
N ILE A 129 -9.48 -4.55 -3.62
CA ILE A 129 -10.18 -3.30 -3.94
C ILE A 129 -10.95 -2.80 -2.72
N ARG A 130 -11.62 -3.69 -2.00
CA ARG A 130 -12.41 -3.34 -0.82
C ARG A 130 -11.53 -2.82 0.33
N HIS A 131 -10.36 -3.42 0.58
CA HIS A 131 -9.38 -2.88 1.53
C HIS A 131 -8.89 -1.48 1.14
N CYS A 132 -8.63 -1.26 -0.16
CA CYS A 132 -8.24 0.04 -0.68
C CYS A 132 -9.34 1.10 -0.45
N ALA A 133 -10.60 0.76 -0.75
CA ALA A 133 -11.74 1.65 -0.53
C ALA A 133 -11.93 2.02 0.94
N HIS A 134 -11.87 1.04 1.85
CA HIS A 134 -11.95 1.32 3.29
C HIS A 134 -10.79 2.19 3.76
N GLY A 135 -9.56 1.91 3.31
CA GLY A 135 -8.38 2.71 3.65
C GLY A 135 -8.50 4.16 3.18
N ILE A 136 -9.01 4.39 1.98
CA ILE A 136 -9.26 5.74 1.46
C ILE A 136 -10.31 6.46 2.31
N ALA A 137 -11.43 5.80 2.66
CA ALA A 137 -12.44 6.38 3.53
C ALA A 137 -11.90 6.76 4.93
N ILE A 138 -10.96 5.96 5.49
CA ILE A 138 -10.24 6.30 6.73
C ILE A 138 -9.33 7.52 6.48
N MET A 139 -8.61 7.53 5.37
CA MET A 139 -7.67 8.61 5.03
C MET A 139 -8.39 9.95 4.84
N GLU A 140 -9.65 9.97 4.39
CA GLU A 140 -10.44 11.19 4.25
C GLU A 140 -10.70 11.95 5.56
N ARG A 141 -10.82 11.21 6.66
CA ARG A 141 -11.03 11.76 8.01
C ARG A 141 -9.78 11.79 8.86
N CYS A 142 -8.68 11.17 8.40
CA CYS A 142 -7.44 11.09 9.14
C CYS A 142 -6.67 12.41 9.03
N ASN A 143 -6.47 13.05 10.18
CA ASN A 143 -5.74 14.31 10.31
C ASN A 143 -4.28 14.13 10.77
N ASN A 144 -3.81 12.89 10.91
CA ASN A 144 -2.44 12.62 11.34
C ASN A 144 -1.45 13.02 10.22
N PRO A 145 -0.53 13.99 10.45
CA PRO A 145 0.38 14.49 9.41
C PRO A 145 1.28 13.41 8.82
N TRP A 146 1.84 12.54 9.68
CA TRP A 146 2.70 11.43 9.27
C TRP A 146 1.97 10.45 8.33
N ALA A 147 0.71 10.10 8.66
CA ALA A 147 -0.08 9.23 7.80
C ALA A 147 -0.38 9.89 6.45
N ARG A 148 -0.68 11.20 6.44
CA ARG A 148 -0.93 11.92 5.20
C ARG A 148 0.32 12.00 4.32
N GLU A 149 1.46 12.29 4.92
CA GLU A 149 2.74 12.40 4.21
C GLU A 149 3.16 11.06 3.59
N HIS A 150 3.13 9.98 4.36
CA HIS A 150 3.72 8.71 3.93
C HIS A 150 2.73 7.73 3.29
N LEU A 151 1.44 7.77 3.65
CA LEU A 151 0.48 6.76 3.18
C LEU A 151 -0.37 7.23 2.00
N VAL A 152 -0.63 8.54 1.86
CA VAL A 152 -1.39 9.08 0.70
C VAL A 152 -0.73 8.71 -0.63
N PRO A 153 0.61 8.83 -0.81
CA PRO A 153 1.25 8.40 -2.07
C PRO A 153 1.01 6.92 -2.38
N ILE A 154 0.99 6.06 -1.35
CA ILE A 154 0.71 4.63 -1.51
C ILE A 154 -0.75 4.41 -1.90
N PHE A 155 -1.70 5.04 -1.21
CA PHE A 155 -3.13 4.99 -1.54
C PHE A 155 -3.43 5.51 -2.94
N ARG A 156 -2.76 6.58 -3.40
CA ARG A 156 -2.89 7.07 -4.78
C ARG A 156 -2.56 5.96 -5.79
N ARG A 157 -1.47 5.21 -5.58
CA ARG A 157 -1.06 4.11 -6.47
C ARG A 157 -2.01 2.93 -6.42
N ILE A 158 -2.42 2.48 -5.23
CA ILE A 158 -3.37 1.35 -5.12
C ILE A 158 -4.81 1.74 -5.49
N SER A 159 -5.13 3.03 -5.63
CA SER A 159 -6.44 3.47 -6.10
C SER A 159 -6.72 3.14 -7.57
N VAL A 160 -5.71 2.69 -8.32
CA VAL A 160 -5.87 2.27 -9.72
C VAL A 160 -6.40 0.82 -9.85
N LEU A 161 -6.40 0.04 -8.76
CA LEU A 161 -6.76 -1.39 -8.80
C LEU A 161 -8.13 -1.68 -9.46
N PRO A 162 -9.22 -0.94 -9.19
CA PRO A 162 -10.50 -1.19 -9.85
C PRO A 162 -10.41 -1.09 -11.37
N LEU A 163 -9.65 -0.11 -11.86
CA LEU A 163 -9.42 0.12 -13.29
C LEU A 163 -8.57 -0.98 -13.93
N LEU A 164 -7.68 -1.61 -13.16
CA LEU A 164 -6.87 -2.74 -13.63
C LEU A 164 -7.70 -4.02 -13.76
N PHE A 165 -8.62 -4.26 -12.82
CA PHE A 165 -9.41 -5.49 -12.75
C PHE A 165 -10.84 -5.36 -13.31
N GLY A 166 -11.16 -4.23 -13.93
CA GLY A 166 -12.46 -4.02 -14.60
C GLY A 166 -13.64 -3.91 -13.63
N SER A 167 -13.40 -3.47 -12.40
CA SER A 167 -14.46 -3.18 -11.42
C SER A 167 -14.93 -1.74 -11.57
N ASP A 168 -16.24 -1.54 -11.67
CA ASP A 168 -16.90 -0.23 -11.82
C ASP A 168 -16.89 0.63 -10.54
N SER A 169 -15.93 0.45 -9.62
CA SER A 169 -15.91 1.19 -8.36
C SER A 169 -15.53 2.66 -8.58
N THR A 170 -16.51 3.44 -9.01
CA THR A 170 -16.47 4.89 -9.20
C THR A 170 -16.23 5.63 -7.88
N GLU A 171 -16.50 4.98 -6.74
CA GLU A 171 -16.27 5.53 -5.39
C GLU A 171 -14.81 5.94 -5.17
N LEU A 172 -13.85 5.12 -5.59
CA LEU A 172 -12.41 5.40 -5.46
C LEU A 172 -11.93 6.56 -6.32
N SER A 173 -12.67 6.85 -7.40
CA SER A 173 -12.36 7.92 -8.35
C SER A 173 -12.80 9.29 -7.85
N ARG A 174 -13.64 9.37 -6.81
CA ARG A 174 -14.19 10.61 -6.25
C ARG A 174 -13.48 11.09 -4.98
N SER A 175 -12.45 10.39 -4.52
CA SER A 175 -11.81 10.75 -3.26
C SER A 175 -11.14 12.13 -3.33
N ILE A 176 -11.50 12.99 -2.38
CA ILE A 176 -10.95 14.35 -2.27
C ILE A 176 -9.49 14.29 -1.82
N VAL A 177 -9.14 13.38 -0.90
CA VAL A 177 -7.78 13.28 -0.38
C VAL A 177 -6.80 12.78 -1.43
N LEU A 178 -7.27 11.98 -2.39
CA LEU A 178 -6.46 11.58 -3.55
C LEU A 178 -6.61 12.52 -4.75
N GLY A 179 -7.19 13.72 -4.54
CA GLY A 179 -7.34 14.73 -5.55
C GLY A 179 -6.00 15.10 -6.19
N PHE A 180 -6.05 15.39 -7.49
CA PHE A 180 -4.89 15.85 -8.24
C PHE A 180 -4.97 17.37 -8.44
N VAL A 181 -3.96 18.07 -7.96
CA VAL A 181 -3.74 19.50 -8.21
C VAL A 181 -2.46 19.62 -9.03
N ILE A 182 -2.53 20.34 -10.15
CA ILE A 182 -1.36 20.57 -10.99
C ILE A 182 -0.40 21.48 -10.22
N PRO A 183 0.83 21.03 -9.90
CA PRO A 183 1.75 21.84 -9.13
C PRO A 183 2.33 23.00 -9.95
N SER A 184 2.72 24.07 -9.26
CA SER A 184 3.36 25.23 -9.87
C SER A 184 4.84 24.99 -10.20
N LYS A 185 5.52 24.15 -9.42
CA LYS A 185 6.92 23.70 -9.55
C LYS A 185 7.07 22.27 -9.00
N PHE A 186 8.16 21.59 -9.32
CA PHE A 186 8.60 20.41 -8.57
C PHE A 186 9.71 20.85 -7.61
N ASP A 187 9.52 20.60 -6.32
CA ASP A 187 10.52 20.82 -5.28
C ASP A 187 11.40 19.58 -5.09
N SER A 188 10.90 18.40 -5.46
CA SER A 188 11.65 17.15 -5.42
C SER A 188 11.23 16.16 -6.52
N LEU A 189 11.97 15.06 -6.63
CA LEU A 189 11.63 13.97 -7.55
C LEU A 189 10.31 13.29 -7.16
N GLU A 190 9.94 13.32 -5.88
CA GLU A 190 8.67 12.80 -5.37
C GLU A 190 7.47 13.56 -5.96
N ASP A 191 7.56 14.88 -6.13
CA ASP A 191 6.50 15.68 -6.77
C ASP A 191 6.27 15.25 -8.21
N ALA A 192 7.36 14.99 -8.94
CA ALA A 192 7.30 14.49 -10.30
C ALA A 192 6.68 13.08 -10.37
N GLN A 193 6.97 12.22 -9.39
CA GLN A 193 6.37 10.89 -9.28
C GLN A 193 4.88 10.98 -8.98
N VAL A 194 4.45 11.90 -8.10
CA VAL A 194 3.03 12.13 -7.79
C VAL A 194 2.26 12.49 -9.05
N MET A 195 2.73 13.49 -9.81
CA MET A 195 2.06 13.89 -11.04
C MET A 195 2.07 12.77 -12.10
N THR A 196 3.12 11.95 -12.15
CA THR A 196 3.17 10.75 -13.01
C THR A 196 2.08 9.74 -12.63
N ASP A 197 1.89 9.47 -11.34
CA ASP A 197 0.88 8.54 -10.86
C ASP A 197 -0.54 9.03 -11.21
N ASP A 198 -0.80 10.34 -11.15
CA ASP A 198 -2.08 10.93 -11.53
C ASP A 198 -2.34 10.89 -13.05
N ILE A 199 -1.33 11.16 -13.88
CA ILE A 199 -1.40 10.98 -15.34
C ILE A 199 -1.69 9.51 -15.68
N PHE A 200 -0.98 8.57 -15.04
CA PHE A 200 -1.19 7.14 -15.24
C PHE A 200 -2.60 6.69 -14.85
N LYS A 201 -3.13 7.19 -13.73
CA LYS A 201 -4.51 6.93 -13.28
C LYS A 201 -5.52 7.40 -14.33
N ARG A 202 -5.34 8.59 -14.91
CA ARG A 202 -6.19 9.11 -15.99
C ARG A 202 -6.12 8.27 -17.26
N LEU A 203 -4.92 7.85 -17.66
CA LEU A 203 -4.75 6.92 -18.78
C LEU A 203 -5.49 5.60 -18.57
N LYS A 204 -5.39 5.00 -17.38
CA LYS A 204 -6.11 3.78 -17.04
C LYS A 204 -7.62 3.97 -17.06
N ARG A 205 -8.12 5.11 -16.57
CA ARG A 205 -9.53 5.47 -16.65
C ARG A 205 -10.00 5.59 -18.10
N LEU A 206 -9.25 6.27 -18.96
CA LEU A 206 -9.54 6.40 -20.39
C LEU A 206 -9.65 5.01 -21.05
N CYS A 207 -8.70 4.11 -20.78
CA CYS A 207 -8.74 2.73 -21.27
C CYS A 207 -9.96 1.96 -20.76
N SER A 208 -10.32 2.12 -19.48
CA SER A 208 -11.49 1.46 -18.88
C SER A 208 -12.80 1.93 -19.52
N LEU A 209 -12.99 3.24 -19.65
CA LEU A 209 -14.20 3.80 -20.25
C LEU A 209 -14.36 3.36 -21.71
N LYS A 210 -13.25 3.30 -22.47
CA LYS A 210 -13.26 2.78 -23.85
C LYS A 210 -13.71 1.32 -23.91
N LYS A 211 -13.29 0.48 -22.95
CA LYS A 211 -13.72 -0.93 -22.88
C LYS A 211 -15.20 -1.08 -22.54
N GLN A 212 -15.74 -0.18 -21.74
CA GLN A 212 -17.13 -0.23 -21.27
C GLN A 212 -18.14 0.37 -22.26
N GLY A 213 -17.69 0.99 -23.36
CA GLY A 213 -18.56 1.61 -24.35
C GLY A 213 -19.34 2.82 -23.83
N LEU A 214 -18.92 3.40 -22.70
CA LEU A 214 -19.52 4.61 -22.14
C LEU A 214 -19.27 5.80 -23.07
N HIS A 215 -20.32 6.59 -23.31
CA HIS A 215 -20.22 7.79 -24.14
C HIS A 215 -19.57 8.93 -23.35
N PHE A 216 -18.34 9.29 -23.71
CA PHE A 216 -17.63 10.46 -23.20
C PHE A 216 -16.77 11.04 -24.31
N ASP A 217 -16.43 12.33 -24.21
CA ASP A 217 -15.56 12.99 -25.18
C ASP A 217 -14.12 12.49 -24.99
N GLN A 218 -13.73 11.53 -25.84
CA GLN A 218 -12.42 10.90 -25.78
C GLN A 218 -11.31 11.86 -26.19
N ASP A 219 -11.61 12.79 -27.08
CA ASP A 219 -10.63 13.72 -27.62
C ASP A 219 -10.30 14.79 -26.58
N ILE A 220 -11.30 15.27 -25.84
CA ILE A 220 -11.07 16.17 -24.69
C ILE A 220 -10.18 15.52 -23.63
N GLU A 221 -10.45 14.28 -23.20
CA GLU A 221 -9.59 13.63 -22.18
C GLU A 221 -8.18 13.33 -22.72
N ARG A 222 -8.04 12.95 -23.99
CA ARG A 222 -6.72 12.76 -24.60
C ARG A 222 -5.92 14.06 -24.64
N GLU A 223 -6.53 15.16 -25.06
CA GLU A 223 -5.86 16.46 -25.10
C GLU A 223 -5.54 16.95 -23.70
N TYR A 224 -6.42 16.70 -22.72
CA TYR A 224 -6.14 17.02 -21.33
C TYR A 224 -4.93 16.22 -20.80
N ILE A 225 -4.88 14.90 -21.00
CA ILE A 225 -3.72 14.07 -20.61
C ILE A 225 -2.44 14.56 -21.28
N LYS A 226 -2.51 14.94 -22.56
CA LYS A 226 -1.37 15.51 -23.29
C LYS A 226 -0.89 16.81 -22.67
N SER A 227 -1.80 17.72 -22.32
CA SER A 227 -1.45 18.97 -21.62
C SER A 227 -0.77 18.71 -20.27
N LEU A 228 -1.16 17.65 -19.55
CA LEU A 228 -0.49 17.25 -18.31
C LEU A 228 0.93 16.73 -18.56
N LEU A 229 1.15 15.96 -19.62
CA LEU A 229 2.49 15.48 -19.99
C LEU A 229 3.42 16.64 -20.37
N GLU A 230 2.92 17.60 -21.15
CA GLU A 230 3.66 18.82 -21.51
C GLU A 230 4.00 19.65 -20.26
N ARG A 231 3.03 19.81 -19.36
CA ARG A 231 3.25 20.48 -18.08
C ARG A 231 4.26 19.76 -17.21
N TRP A 232 4.18 18.43 -17.10
CA TRP A 232 5.14 17.62 -16.37
C TRP A 232 6.56 17.80 -16.92
N GLN A 233 6.72 17.76 -18.24
CA GLN A 233 8.01 17.98 -18.90
C GLN A 233 8.56 19.39 -18.63
N PHE A 234 7.70 20.42 -18.64
CA PHE A 234 8.08 21.78 -18.30
C PHE A 234 8.59 21.88 -16.85
N LEU A 235 7.85 21.31 -15.90
CA LEU A 235 8.19 21.34 -14.48
C LEU A 235 9.49 20.58 -14.19
N MET A 236 9.71 19.43 -14.83
CA MET A 236 10.95 18.66 -14.70
C MET A 236 12.19 19.44 -15.12
N LYS A 237 12.10 20.29 -16.14
CA LYS A 237 13.23 21.14 -16.57
C LYS A 237 13.62 22.19 -15.52
N GLY A 238 12.68 22.56 -14.65
CA GLY A 238 12.90 23.51 -13.56
C GLY A 238 13.37 22.87 -12.25
N LEU A 239 13.50 21.54 -12.20
CA LEU A 239 13.97 20.83 -11.01
C LEU A 239 15.51 20.94 -10.96
N ASN A 240 16.02 21.61 -9.93
CA ASN A 240 17.45 21.62 -9.64
C ASN A 240 17.80 20.33 -8.89
N VAL A 241 18.44 19.39 -9.59
CA VAL A 241 18.92 18.11 -9.04
C VAL A 241 20.36 18.25 -8.58
#